data_AF-A0A1Y1VLH4-F1
#
_entry.id   AF-A0A1Y1VLH4-F1
#
_cell.length_a   1.000
_cell.length_b   1.000
_cell.length_c   1.000
_cell.angle_alpha   90.00
_cell.angle_beta   90.00
_cell.angle_gamma   90.00
#
_symmetry.space_group_name_H-M   'P 1'
#
loop_
_entity.id
_entity.type
_entity.pdbx_description
1 polymer ?
#
loop_
_entity_poly.entity_id
_entity_poly.type
_entity_poly.pdbx_seq_one_letter_code
_entity_poly.pdbx_strand_id
1 'polypeptide(L)'
;MVIPSSIKSRLKPSRNQIKIIITLLIYTILICVLWNQKSLSWILWPFKIMTVALHELSHALMAICTKASVKKIVINPNQGGQTVYAGGNPYLIIPSGYIGSTLFGSLLIFCGFNQNTSKVASLIIMLCMGCTLFYSTGVFTFVFTIAVIIVVMMLLYIKKINIIQYFVLFIGIMSGLYSLWDIIEDLIKRRIESSDASRFANLPGMKWLSPELWGIIWLLFSIFTVFMSVIMALFIFNNNERRENEYQEEEYWELLPTFNSSTSNININNSNDDNFGFGVI
;
A
#
# COMPACT_ATOMS: atom_id res chain seq x y z
N MET A 1 26.76 -7.97 17.88
CA MET A 1 26.09 -9.01 17.07
C MET A 1 26.58 -8.86 15.63
N VAL A 2 27.42 -9.79 15.15
CA VAL A 2 27.97 -9.72 13.78
C VAL A 2 26.94 -10.31 12.82
N ILE A 3 26.29 -9.46 12.04
CA ILE A 3 25.31 -9.89 11.03
C ILE A 3 26.08 -10.67 9.94
N PRO A 4 25.70 -11.92 9.61
CA PRO A 4 26.32 -12.72 8.54
C PRO A 4 26.44 -11.96 7.22
N SER A 5 27.54 -12.16 6.49
CA SER A 5 27.81 -11.49 5.20
C SER A 5 26.72 -11.76 4.15
N SER A 6 26.09 -12.93 4.19
CA SER A 6 24.94 -13.31 3.35
C SER A 6 23.68 -12.49 3.62
N ILE A 7 23.49 -12.02 4.85
CA ILE A 7 22.36 -11.16 5.23
C ILE A 7 22.67 -9.71 4.82
N LYS A 8 23.92 -9.25 5.00
CA LYS A 8 24.35 -7.91 4.57
C LYS A 8 24.21 -7.71 3.06
N SER A 9 24.53 -8.71 2.24
CA SER A 9 24.40 -8.62 0.78
C SER A 9 22.95 -8.56 0.29
N ARG A 10 22.02 -9.18 1.04
CA ARG A 10 20.56 -9.12 0.81
C ARG A 10 19.90 -7.85 1.34
N LEU A 11 20.55 -7.12 2.24
CA LEU A 11 20.07 -5.82 2.71
C LEU A 11 20.47 -4.66 1.78
N LYS A 12 21.43 -4.86 0.87
CA LYS A 12 21.80 -3.85 -0.12
C LYS A 12 20.70 -3.75 -1.19
N PRO A 13 19.97 -2.62 -1.27
CA PRO A 13 18.81 -2.50 -2.14
C PRO A 13 19.23 -2.43 -3.63
N SER A 14 18.43 -3.03 -4.51
CA SER A 14 18.58 -2.89 -5.96
C SER A 14 18.21 -1.48 -6.45
N ARG A 15 18.60 -1.09 -7.68
CA ARG A 15 18.21 0.21 -8.28
C ARG A 15 16.69 0.42 -8.23
N ASN A 16 15.90 -0.63 -8.46
CA ASN A 16 14.43 -0.59 -8.38
C ASN A 16 13.92 -0.48 -6.94
N GLN A 17 14.52 -1.19 -5.99
CA GLN A 17 14.16 -1.05 -4.57
C GLN A 17 14.50 0.35 -4.03
N ILE A 18 15.61 0.94 -4.47
CA ILE A 18 15.97 2.34 -4.15
C ILE A 18 14.89 3.29 -4.67
N LYS A 19 14.42 3.13 -5.92
CA LYS A 19 13.31 3.93 -6.46
C LYS A 19 12.05 3.79 -5.58
N ILE A 20 11.70 2.58 -5.16
CA ILE A 20 10.54 2.33 -4.30
C ILE A 20 10.71 2.97 -2.93
N ILE A 21 11.88 2.85 -2.29
CA ILE A 21 12.17 3.51 -1.01
C ILE A 21 12.06 5.03 -1.15
N ILE A 22 12.65 5.62 -2.20
CA ILE A 22 12.54 7.06 -2.47
C ILE A 22 11.06 7.44 -2.64
N THR A 23 10.28 6.66 -3.37
CA THR A 23 8.84 6.88 -3.51
C THR A 23 8.11 6.80 -2.17
N LEU A 24 8.43 5.85 -1.30
CA LEU A 24 7.86 5.75 0.05
C LEU A 24 8.17 7.01 0.88
N LEU A 25 9.39 7.51 0.81
CA LEU A 25 9.79 8.75 1.50
C LEU A 25 9.05 9.96 0.94
N ILE A 26 8.98 10.11 -0.38
CA ILE A 26 8.23 11.19 -1.04
C ILE A 26 6.77 11.16 -0.64
N TYR A 27 6.12 9.99 -0.70
CA TYR A 27 4.73 9.84 -0.30
C TYR A 27 4.51 10.15 1.18
N THR A 28 5.42 9.70 2.06
CA THR A 28 5.34 10.01 3.50
C THR A 28 5.38 11.52 3.74
N ILE A 29 6.35 12.21 3.12
CA ILE A 29 6.47 13.68 3.24
C ILE A 29 5.25 14.38 2.64
N LEU A 30 4.84 13.98 1.44
CA LEU A 30 3.70 14.54 0.73
C LEU A 30 2.42 14.40 1.56
N ILE A 31 2.15 13.21 2.08
CA ILE A 31 0.98 12.94 2.93
C ILE A 31 1.06 13.81 4.19
N CYS A 32 2.19 13.85 4.88
CA CYS A 32 2.35 14.69 6.07
C CYS A 32 2.10 16.18 5.79
N VAL A 33 2.58 16.72 4.66
CA VAL A 33 2.36 18.11 4.27
C VAL A 33 0.89 18.36 3.92
N LEU A 34 0.31 17.53 3.04
CA LEU A 34 -1.08 17.65 2.61
C LEU A 34 -2.07 17.44 3.75
N TRP A 35 -1.71 16.63 4.75
CA TRP A 35 -2.55 16.38 5.92
C TRP A 35 -2.65 17.61 6.84
N ASN A 36 -1.56 18.34 7.03
CA ASN A 36 -1.54 19.53 7.89
C ASN A 36 -2.06 20.81 7.21
N GLN A 37 -2.05 20.86 5.88
CA GLN A 37 -2.52 22.01 5.11
C GLN A 37 -4.03 21.92 4.83
N LYS A 38 -4.85 22.70 5.56
CA LYS A 38 -6.33 22.71 5.45
C LYS A 38 -6.83 22.89 4.01
N SER A 39 -6.17 23.73 3.21
CA SER A 39 -6.56 24.00 1.82
C SER A 39 -6.27 22.85 0.85
N LEU A 40 -5.40 21.90 1.24
CA LEU A 40 -4.96 20.78 0.39
C LEU A 40 -5.42 19.43 0.91
N SER A 41 -5.91 19.35 2.16
CA SER A 41 -6.35 18.10 2.78
C SER A 41 -7.54 17.44 2.06
N TRP A 42 -8.31 18.20 1.27
CA TRP A 42 -9.39 17.67 0.44
C TRP A 42 -8.90 16.71 -0.64
N ILE A 43 -7.65 16.86 -1.11
CA ILE A 43 -7.05 15.93 -2.09
C ILE A 43 -6.87 14.54 -1.48
N LEU A 44 -6.54 14.49 -0.18
CA LEU A 44 -6.38 13.24 0.56
C LEU A 44 -7.72 12.64 1.00
N TRP A 45 -8.81 13.41 0.93
CA TRP A 45 -10.12 13.00 1.43
C TRP A 45 -10.58 11.60 0.96
N PRO A 46 -10.58 11.25 -0.35
CA PRO A 46 -11.06 9.93 -0.76
C PRO A 46 -10.17 8.81 -0.20
N PHE A 47 -8.86 9.04 -0.08
CA PHE A 47 -7.93 8.07 0.46
C PHE A 47 -8.09 7.91 1.98
N LYS A 48 -8.38 9.00 2.71
CA LYS A 48 -8.71 8.95 4.14
C LYS A 48 -9.99 8.16 4.40
N ILE A 49 -11.03 8.37 3.60
CA ILE A 49 -12.29 7.62 3.74
C ILE A 49 -12.03 6.12 3.50
N MET A 50 -11.15 5.79 2.56
CA MET A 50 -10.80 4.40 2.31
C MET A 50 -10.00 3.77 3.46
N THR A 51 -9.09 4.51 4.11
CA THR A 51 -8.38 4.02 5.29
C THR A 51 -9.34 3.85 6.48
N VAL A 52 -10.30 4.76 6.67
CA VAL A 52 -11.40 4.58 7.64
C VAL A 52 -12.20 3.31 7.35
N ALA A 53 -12.48 3.01 6.07
CA ALA A 53 -13.17 1.77 5.69
C ALA A 53 -12.41 0.51 6.15
N LEU A 54 -11.08 0.49 5.96
CA LEU A 54 -10.23 -0.61 6.42
C LEU A 54 -10.15 -0.68 7.96
N HIS A 55 -10.17 0.47 8.64
CA HIS A 55 -10.24 0.55 10.11
C HIS A 55 -11.52 -0.10 10.64
N GLU A 56 -12.66 0.30 10.11
CA GLU A 56 -13.97 -0.25 10.49
C GLU A 56 -14.10 -1.73 10.14
N LEU A 57 -13.62 -2.12 8.95
CA LEU A 57 -13.57 -3.52 8.58
C LEU A 57 -12.73 -4.35 9.56
N SER A 58 -11.65 -3.77 10.12
CA SER A 58 -10.81 -4.46 11.10
C SER A 58 -11.55 -4.72 12.42
N HIS A 59 -12.43 -3.82 12.86
CA HIS A 59 -13.35 -4.11 13.97
C HIS A 59 -14.31 -5.23 13.60
N ALA A 60 -14.92 -5.18 12.41
CA ALA A 60 -15.88 -6.18 11.97
C ALA A 60 -15.26 -7.58 11.88
N LEU A 61 -14.05 -7.70 11.31
CA LEU A 61 -13.33 -8.97 11.21
C LEU A 61 -12.99 -9.53 12.59
N MET A 62 -12.47 -8.70 13.50
CA MET A 62 -12.16 -9.16 14.86
C MET A 62 -13.43 -9.52 15.65
N ALA A 63 -14.52 -8.79 15.43
CA ALA A 63 -15.82 -9.11 16.00
C ALA A 63 -16.26 -10.52 15.56
N ILE A 64 -16.17 -10.83 14.26
CA ILE A 64 -16.45 -12.17 13.73
C ILE A 64 -15.53 -13.24 14.35
N CYS A 65 -14.22 -12.99 14.41
CA CYS A 65 -13.25 -13.91 15.00
C CYS A 65 -13.53 -14.22 16.48
N THR A 66 -14.10 -13.26 17.21
CA THR A 66 -14.49 -13.41 18.62
C THR A 66 -15.94 -13.86 18.80
N LYS A 67 -16.59 -14.33 17.72
CA LYS A 67 -17.97 -14.84 17.68
C LYS A 67 -19.05 -13.79 17.95
N ALA A 68 -18.75 -12.51 17.72
CA ALA A 68 -19.75 -11.45 17.72
C ALA A 68 -20.56 -11.42 16.41
N SER A 69 -21.76 -10.84 16.46
CA SER A 69 -22.57 -10.57 15.27
C SER A 69 -22.36 -9.13 14.81
N VAL A 70 -21.73 -8.95 13.64
CA VAL A 70 -21.64 -7.64 12.97
C VAL A 70 -23.00 -7.28 12.37
N LYS A 71 -23.50 -6.09 12.68
CA LYS A 71 -24.81 -5.61 12.22
C LYS A 71 -24.68 -4.68 11.03
N LYS A 72 -23.77 -3.72 11.11
CA LYS A 72 -23.53 -2.75 10.03
C LYS A 72 -22.19 -2.04 10.19
N ILE A 73 -21.69 -1.56 9.06
CA ILE A 73 -20.58 -0.62 8.96
C ILE A 73 -21.13 0.66 8.33
N VAL A 74 -20.83 1.80 8.96
CA VAL A 74 -21.20 3.12 8.47
C VAL A 74 -19.95 3.97 8.34
N ILE A 75 -19.76 4.58 7.18
CA ILE A 75 -18.68 5.52 6.91
C ILE A 75 -19.32 6.86 6.58
N ASN A 76 -18.83 7.93 7.20
CA ASN A 76 -19.34 9.28 7.02
C ASN A 76 -18.40 10.12 6.17
N PRO A 77 -18.92 11.07 5.37
CA PRO A 77 -18.11 12.02 4.59
C PRO A 77 -17.15 12.85 5.46
N ASN A 78 -17.49 13.03 6.74
CA ASN A 78 -16.68 13.78 7.71
C ASN A 78 -15.52 12.96 8.29
N GLN A 79 -15.07 11.91 7.58
CA GLN A 79 -13.93 11.06 7.96
C GLN A 79 -14.15 10.22 9.23
N GLY A 80 -15.40 10.07 9.68
CA GLY A 80 -15.76 9.20 10.80
C GLY A 80 -16.29 7.85 10.32
N GLY A 81 -15.94 6.77 11.02
CA GLY A 81 -16.46 5.42 10.82
C GLY A 81 -17.20 4.92 12.06
N GLN A 82 -18.10 3.96 11.87
CA GLN A 82 -18.67 3.20 12.97
C GLN A 82 -19.07 1.79 12.54
N THR A 83 -18.51 0.81 13.24
CA THR A 83 -18.91 -0.60 13.17
C THR A 83 -19.82 -0.94 14.34
N VAL A 84 -21.04 -1.37 14.03
CA VAL A 84 -22.02 -1.81 15.02
C VAL A 84 -22.00 -3.33 15.08
N TYR A 85 -21.68 -3.88 16.25
CA TYR A 85 -21.61 -5.31 16.51
C TYR A 85 -22.23 -5.64 17.88
N ALA A 86 -22.61 -6.91 18.08
CA ALA A 86 -23.16 -7.40 19.34
C ALA A 86 -22.41 -8.66 19.80
N GLY A 87 -21.90 -8.61 21.04
CA GLY A 87 -21.10 -9.69 21.65
C GLY A 87 -19.61 -9.61 21.32
N GLY A 88 -18.92 -10.74 21.53
CA GLY A 88 -17.48 -10.89 21.31
C GLY A 88 -16.60 -10.35 22.43
N ASN A 89 -15.29 -10.34 22.17
CA ASN A 89 -14.29 -9.90 23.15
C ASN A 89 -13.88 -8.44 22.88
N PRO A 90 -14.34 -7.46 23.68
CA PRO A 90 -14.02 -6.05 23.45
C PRO A 90 -12.53 -5.73 23.59
N TYR A 91 -11.77 -6.50 24.38
CA TYR A 91 -10.33 -6.32 24.54
C TYR A 91 -9.54 -6.62 23.27
N LEU A 92 -10.14 -7.34 22.32
CA LEU A 92 -9.55 -7.60 21.00
C LEU A 92 -10.18 -6.74 19.92
N ILE A 93 -11.51 -6.54 19.96
CA ILE A 93 -12.25 -5.81 18.92
C ILE A 93 -11.90 -4.31 18.92
N ILE A 94 -11.82 -3.66 20.08
CA ILE A 94 -11.56 -2.21 20.12
C ILE A 94 -10.16 -1.87 19.58
N PRO A 95 -9.05 -2.52 19.98
CA PRO A 95 -7.74 -2.18 19.43
C PRO A 95 -7.56 -2.61 17.96
N SER A 96 -8.44 -3.48 17.43
CA SER A 96 -8.26 -4.01 16.08
C SER A 96 -8.41 -2.96 14.99
N GLY A 97 -9.06 -1.83 15.24
CA GLY A 97 -9.11 -0.71 14.29
C GLY A 97 -7.71 -0.18 13.98
N TYR A 98 -7.00 0.30 15.00
CA TYR A 98 -5.63 0.82 14.85
C TYR A 98 -4.63 -0.25 14.42
N ILE A 99 -4.69 -1.42 15.05
CA ILE A 99 -3.79 -2.54 14.73
C ILE A 99 -4.04 -3.04 13.30
N GLY A 100 -5.31 -3.21 12.92
CA GLY A 100 -5.70 -3.71 11.61
C GLY A 100 -5.34 -2.74 10.48
N SER A 101 -5.65 -1.45 10.63
CA SER A 101 -5.27 -0.41 9.65
C SER A 101 -3.77 -0.38 9.39
N THR A 102 -3.00 -0.52 10.47
CA THR A 102 -1.54 -0.60 10.43
C THR A 102 -1.06 -1.85 9.69
N LEU A 103 -1.65 -3.02 10.00
CA LEU A 103 -1.29 -4.29 9.37
C LEU A 103 -1.64 -4.30 7.88
N PHE A 104 -2.83 -3.81 7.50
CA PHE A 104 -3.18 -3.62 6.10
C PHE A 104 -2.19 -2.67 5.41
N GLY A 105 -1.88 -1.52 6.01
CA GLY A 105 -0.90 -0.59 5.47
C GLY A 105 0.47 -1.23 5.24
N SER A 106 0.95 -1.96 6.25
CA SER A 106 2.23 -2.67 6.22
C SER A 106 2.27 -3.76 5.15
N LEU A 107 1.21 -4.55 5.01
CA LEU A 107 1.08 -5.59 3.99
C LEU A 107 1.02 -4.99 2.57
N LEU A 108 0.31 -3.88 2.39
CA LEU A 108 0.25 -3.18 1.11
C LEU A 108 1.61 -2.58 0.73
N ILE A 109 2.33 -1.97 1.69
CA ILE A 109 3.72 -1.51 1.48
C ILE A 109 4.59 -2.68 1.05
N PHE A 110 4.54 -3.80 1.78
CA PHE A 110 5.31 -5.01 1.46
C PHE A 110 5.02 -5.49 0.03
N CYS A 111 3.75 -5.67 -0.32
CA CYS A 111 3.33 -6.08 -1.66
C CYS A 111 3.68 -5.06 -2.74
N GLY A 112 3.82 -3.79 -2.38
CA GLY A 112 4.24 -2.70 -3.25
C GLY A 112 5.68 -2.79 -3.75
N PHE A 113 6.52 -3.70 -3.21
CA PHE A 113 7.89 -3.89 -3.70
C PHE A 113 7.97 -4.70 -5.01
N ASN A 114 6.88 -5.38 -5.39
CA ASN A 114 6.82 -6.17 -6.61
C ASN A 114 5.46 -5.99 -7.33
N GLN A 115 5.50 -5.91 -8.66
CA GLN A 115 4.32 -5.65 -9.49
C GLN A 115 3.26 -6.77 -9.39
N ASN A 116 3.68 -8.03 -9.30
CA ASN A 116 2.75 -9.16 -9.22
C ASN A 116 2.05 -9.21 -7.85
N THR A 117 2.80 -9.01 -6.78
CA THR A 117 2.23 -8.93 -5.43
C THR A 117 1.35 -7.70 -5.26
N SER A 118 1.65 -6.58 -5.94
CA SER A 118 0.79 -5.40 -5.98
C SER A 118 -0.57 -5.69 -6.64
N LYS A 119 -0.60 -6.48 -7.71
CA LYS A 119 -1.86 -6.93 -8.33
C LYS A 119 -2.68 -7.76 -7.35
N VAL A 120 -2.07 -8.74 -6.68
CA VAL A 120 -2.76 -9.55 -5.66
C VAL A 120 -3.27 -8.67 -4.51
N ALA A 121 -2.44 -7.74 -4.02
CA ALA A 121 -2.84 -6.80 -2.97
C ALA A 121 -4.04 -5.95 -3.38
N SER A 122 -4.11 -5.51 -4.63
CA SER A 122 -5.27 -4.75 -5.13
C SER A 122 -6.56 -5.59 -5.19
N LEU A 123 -6.46 -6.90 -5.46
CA LEU A 123 -7.61 -7.81 -5.33
C LEU A 123 -8.07 -7.92 -3.87
N ILE A 124 -7.13 -7.95 -2.93
CA ILE A 124 -7.43 -7.95 -1.49
C ILE A 124 -8.11 -6.64 -1.08
N ILE A 125 -7.67 -5.48 -1.60
CA ILE A 125 -8.35 -4.19 -1.38
C ILE A 125 -9.80 -4.29 -1.87
N MET A 126 -10.04 -4.79 -3.09
CA MET A 126 -11.40 -4.97 -3.61
C MET A 126 -12.23 -5.91 -2.76
N LEU A 127 -11.65 -7.01 -2.27
CA LEU A 127 -12.32 -7.93 -1.35
C LEU A 127 -12.70 -7.22 -0.04
N CYS A 128 -11.79 -6.44 0.55
CA CYS A 128 -12.04 -5.68 1.77
C CYS A 128 -13.18 -4.65 1.56
N MET A 129 -13.16 -3.93 0.43
CA MET A 129 -14.22 -3.00 0.07
C MET A 129 -15.55 -3.74 -0.20
N GLY A 130 -15.51 -4.93 -0.79
CA GLY A 130 -16.68 -5.79 -0.98
C GLY A 130 -17.29 -6.28 0.33
N CYS A 131 -16.45 -6.68 1.30
CA CYS A 131 -16.92 -7.01 2.65
C CYS A 131 -17.53 -5.79 3.35
N THR A 132 -16.89 -4.61 3.21
CA THR A 132 -17.42 -3.36 3.76
C THR A 132 -18.77 -3.00 3.15
N LEU A 133 -18.90 -3.16 1.82
CA LEU A 133 -20.13 -2.97 1.06
C LEU A 133 -21.24 -3.92 1.53
N PHE A 134 -20.92 -5.20 1.80
CA PHE A 134 -21.90 -6.18 2.28
C PHE A 134 -22.54 -5.78 3.63
N TYR A 135 -21.75 -5.17 4.52
CA TYR A 135 -22.25 -4.67 5.80
C TYR A 135 -22.66 -3.19 5.77
N SER A 136 -22.63 -2.53 4.61
CA SER A 136 -22.94 -1.11 4.47
C SER A 136 -24.43 -0.84 4.60
N THR A 137 -24.81 0.12 5.44
CA THR A 137 -26.21 0.61 5.52
C THR A 137 -26.39 2.04 5.02
N GLY A 138 -25.30 2.78 4.78
CA GLY A 138 -25.35 4.17 4.33
C GLY A 138 -25.22 4.30 2.82
N VAL A 139 -26.01 5.18 2.20
CA VAL A 139 -25.91 5.48 0.75
C VAL A 139 -24.49 5.92 0.39
N PHE A 140 -23.88 6.78 1.21
CA PHE A 140 -22.51 7.22 1.01
C PHE A 140 -21.52 6.06 1.04
N THR A 141 -21.57 5.21 2.07
CA THR A 141 -20.70 4.04 2.21
C THR A 141 -20.83 3.10 1.02
N PHE A 142 -22.07 2.86 0.56
CA PHE A 142 -22.36 2.05 -0.62
C PHE A 142 -21.74 2.63 -1.89
N VAL A 143 -22.04 3.89 -2.22
CA VAL A 143 -21.52 4.56 -3.43
C VAL A 143 -20.00 4.64 -3.39
N PHE A 144 -19.42 5.02 -2.25
CA PHE A 144 -17.98 5.17 -2.09
C PHE A 144 -17.24 3.83 -2.28
N THR A 145 -17.67 2.77 -1.62
CA THR A 145 -17.02 1.44 -1.73
C THR A 145 -17.11 0.88 -3.15
N ILE A 146 -18.25 1.03 -3.83
CA ILE A 146 -18.39 0.66 -5.26
C ILE A 146 -17.45 1.50 -6.13
N ALA A 147 -17.38 2.81 -5.92
CA ALA A 147 -16.49 3.69 -6.66
C ALA A 147 -15.02 3.26 -6.50
N VAL A 148 -14.58 2.92 -5.28
CA VAL A 148 -13.24 2.40 -5.03
C VAL A 148 -13.00 1.08 -5.76
N ILE A 149 -13.95 0.13 -5.72
CA ILE A 149 -13.81 -1.15 -6.44
C ILE A 149 -13.65 -0.91 -7.95
N ILE A 150 -14.48 -0.03 -8.54
CA ILE A 150 -14.40 0.32 -9.96
C ILE A 150 -13.05 0.94 -10.30
N VAL A 151 -12.57 1.91 -9.49
CA VAL A 151 -11.28 2.55 -9.70
C VAL A 151 -10.14 1.53 -9.65
N VAL A 152 -10.12 0.64 -8.66
CA VAL A 152 -9.08 -0.39 -8.55
C VAL A 152 -9.14 -1.37 -9.74
N MET A 153 -10.34 -1.74 -10.17
CA MET A 153 -10.54 -2.59 -11.36
C MET A 153 -10.05 -1.90 -12.64
N MET A 154 -10.29 -0.59 -12.80
CA MET A 154 -9.75 0.21 -13.91
C MET A 154 -8.23 0.27 -13.86
N LEU A 155 -7.63 0.50 -12.69
CA LEU A 155 -6.18 0.52 -12.52
C LEU A 155 -5.54 -0.83 -12.85
N LEU A 156 -6.23 -1.94 -12.60
CA LEU A 156 -5.80 -3.28 -12.99
C LEU A 156 -5.89 -3.51 -14.50
N TYR A 157 -6.89 -2.93 -15.17
CA TYR A 157 -7.06 -3.03 -16.62
C TYR A 157 -6.01 -2.23 -17.40
N ILE A 158 -5.57 -1.10 -16.85
CA ILE A 158 -4.54 -0.25 -17.48
C ILE A 158 -3.21 -1.02 -17.51
N LYS A 159 -2.80 -1.46 -18.72
CA LYS A 159 -1.54 -2.18 -18.96
C LYS A 159 -0.28 -1.32 -18.78
N LYS A 160 -0.40 -0.04 -18.41
CA LYS A 160 0.75 0.83 -18.19
C LYS A 160 1.57 0.31 -17.00
N ILE A 161 2.85 0.11 -17.27
CA ILE A 161 3.80 -0.53 -16.35
C ILE A 161 3.85 0.29 -15.04
N ASN A 162 3.62 -0.39 -13.92
CA ASN A 162 3.78 0.07 -12.53
C ASN A 162 2.73 1.00 -11.90
N ILE A 163 1.62 1.37 -12.58
CA ILE A 163 0.61 2.25 -11.94
C ILE A 163 0.01 1.60 -10.68
N ILE A 164 -0.42 0.34 -10.77
CA ILE A 164 -1.05 -0.35 -9.64
C ILE A 164 -0.10 -0.49 -8.45
N GLN A 165 1.20 -0.68 -8.71
CA GLN A 165 2.22 -0.73 -7.67
C GLN A 165 2.33 0.59 -6.93
N TYR A 166 2.40 1.71 -7.65
CA TYR A 166 2.45 3.04 -7.03
C TYR A 166 1.16 3.39 -6.27
N PHE A 167 0.00 2.96 -6.77
CA PHE A 167 -1.27 3.08 -6.07
C PHE A 167 -1.24 2.27 -4.76
N VAL A 168 -0.88 0.99 -4.81
CA VAL A 168 -0.81 0.11 -3.62
C VAL A 168 0.18 0.65 -2.58
N LEU A 169 1.36 1.14 -3.01
CA LEU A 169 2.32 1.80 -2.12
C LEU A 169 1.72 3.05 -1.45
N PHE A 170 1.03 3.89 -2.23
CA PHE A 170 0.40 5.10 -1.71
C PHE A 170 -0.69 4.76 -0.67
N ILE A 171 -1.56 3.80 -0.97
CA ILE A 171 -2.58 3.33 -0.03
C ILE A 171 -1.95 2.70 1.21
N GLY A 172 -0.88 1.92 1.04
CA GLY A 172 -0.18 1.29 2.14
C GLY A 172 0.37 2.32 3.14
N ILE A 173 1.00 3.38 2.64
CA ILE A 173 1.47 4.49 3.49
C ILE A 173 0.31 5.25 4.09
N MET A 174 -0.73 5.56 3.30
CA MET A 174 -1.93 6.21 3.83
C MET A 174 -2.49 5.43 5.02
N SER A 175 -2.66 4.11 4.90
CA SER A 175 -3.21 3.25 5.96
C SER A 175 -2.24 3.07 7.14
N GLY A 176 -0.93 2.95 6.89
CA GLY A 176 0.08 2.86 7.94
C GLY A 176 0.17 4.14 8.77
N LEU A 177 0.24 5.30 8.11
CA LEU A 177 0.27 6.60 8.75
C LEU A 177 -1.10 7.04 9.29
N TYR A 178 -2.21 6.46 8.81
CA TYR A 178 -3.56 6.80 9.26
C TYR A 178 -3.69 6.62 10.77
N SER A 179 -3.27 5.46 11.29
CA SER A 179 -3.28 5.20 12.74
C SER A 179 -2.50 6.26 13.52
N LEU A 180 -1.38 6.75 12.98
CA LEU A 180 -0.57 7.78 13.61
C LEU A 180 -1.33 9.12 13.69
N TRP A 181 -1.91 9.55 12.56
CA TRP A 181 -2.64 10.81 12.49
C TRP A 181 -3.95 10.78 13.26
N ASP A 182 -4.67 9.66 13.24
CA ASP A 182 -5.91 9.45 13.99
C ASP A 182 -5.65 9.55 15.50
N ILE A 183 -4.61 8.86 16.00
CA ILE A 183 -4.18 8.96 17.40
C ILE A 183 -3.78 10.40 17.76
N ILE A 184 -3.00 11.09 16.91
CA ILE A 184 -2.58 12.47 17.19
C ILE A 184 -3.77 13.44 17.18
N GLU A 185 -4.67 13.35 16.19
CA GLU A 185 -5.80 14.27 16.08
C GLU A 185 -6.86 14.01 17.16
N ASP A 186 -7.25 12.76 17.35
CA ASP A 186 -8.38 12.43 18.22
C ASP A 186 -7.97 12.43 19.69
N LEU A 187 -6.75 12.01 20.01
CA LEU A 187 -6.30 11.84 21.39
C LEU A 187 -5.56 13.07 21.92
N ILE A 188 -4.65 13.64 21.13
CA ILE A 188 -3.78 14.74 21.58
C ILE A 188 -4.45 16.09 21.33
N LYS A 189 -5.02 16.31 20.13
CA LYS A 189 -5.56 17.63 19.76
C LYS A 189 -7.01 17.84 20.20
N ARG A 190 -7.86 16.83 20.03
CA ARG A 190 -9.32 16.98 20.24
C ARG A 190 -9.86 16.31 21.50
N ARG A 191 -9.13 15.36 22.09
CA ARG A 191 -9.54 14.55 23.26
C ARG A 191 -10.94 13.97 23.12
N ILE A 192 -11.17 13.29 22.00
CA ILE A 192 -12.47 12.72 21.68
C ILE A 192 -12.69 11.46 22.52
N GLU A 193 -13.73 11.47 23.36
CA GLU A 193 -14.09 10.33 24.22
C GLU A 193 -14.53 9.09 23.42
N SER A 194 -14.93 9.26 22.16
CA SER A 194 -15.35 8.17 21.27
C SER A 194 -14.20 7.48 20.51
N SER A 195 -12.95 7.91 20.65
CA SER A 195 -11.81 7.23 20.00
C SER A 195 -11.63 5.81 20.56
N ASP A 196 -11.01 4.91 19.78
CA ASP A 196 -10.80 3.54 20.25
C ASP A 196 -9.87 3.47 21.46
N ALA A 197 -8.91 4.39 21.58
CA ALA A 197 -8.04 4.49 22.75
C ALA A 197 -8.82 4.89 24.01
N SER A 198 -9.71 5.88 23.89
CA SER A 198 -10.62 6.28 24.97
C SER A 198 -11.58 5.15 25.35
N ARG A 199 -12.15 4.46 24.37
CA ARG A 199 -13.06 3.32 24.60
C ARG A 199 -12.34 2.15 25.27
N PHE A 200 -11.11 1.86 24.87
CA PHE A 200 -10.31 0.78 25.44
C PHE A 200 -9.88 1.07 26.88
N ALA A 201 -9.40 2.29 27.16
CA ALA A 201 -9.01 2.71 28.50
C ALA A 201 -10.19 2.63 29.49
N ASN A 202 -11.42 2.84 29.01
CA ASN A 202 -12.63 2.76 29.83
C ASN A 202 -13.14 1.33 30.08
N LEU A 203 -12.56 0.30 29.45
CA LEU A 203 -12.93 -1.09 29.72
C LEU A 203 -12.60 -1.48 31.18
N PRO A 204 -13.36 -2.42 31.77
CA PRO A 204 -13.05 -2.97 33.08
C PRO A 204 -11.60 -3.47 33.13
N GLY A 205 -10.83 -3.08 34.14
CA GLY A 205 -9.44 -3.52 34.29
C GLY A 205 -8.40 -2.84 33.38
N MET A 206 -8.78 -1.93 32.47
CA MET A 206 -7.84 -1.17 31.61
C MET A 206 -7.67 0.31 32.01
N LYS A 207 -8.44 0.76 33.01
CA LYS A 207 -8.43 2.15 33.54
C LYS A 207 -7.14 2.58 34.24
N TRP A 208 -6.18 1.67 34.41
CA TRP A 208 -4.89 1.96 35.03
C TRP A 208 -3.97 2.79 34.12
N LEU A 209 -4.26 2.83 32.83
CA LEU A 209 -3.49 3.56 31.83
C LEU A 209 -4.37 4.57 31.10
N SER A 210 -3.87 5.79 30.90
CA SER A 210 -4.65 6.83 30.23
C SER A 210 -4.86 6.50 28.75
N PRO A 211 -5.95 7.01 28.12
CA PRO A 211 -6.17 6.85 26.69
C PRO A 211 -4.94 7.22 25.86
N GLU A 212 -4.27 8.34 26.19
CA GLU A 212 -3.07 8.86 25.51
C GLU A 212 -1.94 7.83 25.46
N LEU A 213 -1.70 7.13 26.58
CA LEU A 213 -0.64 6.13 26.68
C LEU A 213 -0.99 4.85 25.91
N TRP A 214 -2.27 4.43 25.89
CA TRP A 214 -2.72 3.36 24.99
C TRP A 214 -2.51 3.72 23.52
N GLY A 215 -2.82 4.97 23.16
CA GLY A 215 -2.53 5.50 21.83
C GLY A 215 -1.03 5.43 21.50
N ILE A 216 -0.15 5.85 22.41
CA ILE A 216 1.31 5.77 22.19
C ILE A 216 1.78 4.31 22.00
N ILE A 217 1.23 3.35 22.73
CA ILE A 217 1.58 1.93 22.56
C ILE A 217 1.25 1.46 21.15
N TRP A 218 0.05 1.77 20.64
CA TRP A 218 -0.35 1.39 19.29
C TRP A 218 0.37 2.19 18.20
N LEU A 219 0.75 3.44 18.49
CA LEU A 219 1.62 4.25 17.64
C LEU A 219 2.99 3.58 17.45
N LEU A 220 3.62 3.13 18.54
CA LEU A 220 4.90 2.43 18.50
C LEU A 220 4.80 1.09 17.78
N PHE A 221 3.72 0.35 18.02
CA PHE A 221 3.41 -0.86 17.25
C PHE A 221 3.32 -0.56 15.75
N SER A 222 2.65 0.53 15.39
CA SER A 222 2.49 0.94 13.99
C SER A 222 3.82 1.25 13.31
N ILE A 223 4.63 2.11 13.91
CA ILE A 223 5.97 2.44 13.41
C ILE A 223 6.82 1.16 13.25
N PHE A 224 6.78 0.28 14.25
CA PHE A 224 7.52 -0.98 14.22
C PHE A 224 7.09 -1.89 13.07
N THR A 225 5.78 -2.12 12.87
CA THR A 225 5.29 -2.99 11.80
C THR A 225 5.52 -2.43 10.40
N VAL A 226 5.40 -1.12 10.20
CA VAL A 226 5.72 -0.46 8.92
C VAL A 226 7.22 -0.56 8.64
N PHE A 227 8.06 -0.36 9.65
CA PHE A 227 9.50 -0.54 9.50
C PHE A 227 9.84 -1.99 9.12
N MET A 228 9.26 -2.96 9.83
CA MET A 228 9.47 -4.39 9.54
C MET A 228 8.98 -4.79 8.16
N SER A 229 7.87 -4.23 7.67
CA SER A 229 7.36 -4.55 6.33
C SER A 229 8.33 -4.09 5.23
N VAL A 230 8.94 -2.92 5.37
CA VAL A 230 9.96 -2.42 4.44
C VAL A 230 11.20 -3.30 4.48
N ILE A 231 11.71 -3.65 5.68
CA ILE A 231 12.89 -4.51 5.82
C ILE A 231 12.63 -5.91 5.23
N MET A 232 11.46 -6.49 5.50
CA MET A 232 11.09 -7.79 4.96
C MET A 232 10.92 -7.76 3.44
N ALA A 233 10.34 -6.69 2.90
CA ALA A 233 10.20 -6.51 1.45
C ALA A 233 11.55 -6.36 0.76
N LEU A 234 12.48 -5.62 1.38
CA LEU A 234 13.86 -5.54 0.91
C LEU A 234 14.52 -6.92 0.89
N PHE A 235 14.37 -7.71 1.95
CA PHE A 235 14.99 -9.02 2.02
C PHE A 235 14.39 -10.03 1.02
N ILE A 236 13.06 -10.07 0.87
CA ILE A 236 12.36 -11.05 0.02
C ILE A 236 12.49 -10.70 -1.47
N PHE A 237 12.34 -9.44 -1.84
CA PHE A 237 12.32 -9.04 -3.25
C PHE A 237 13.71 -8.65 -3.79
N ASN A 238 14.77 -8.82 -3.00
CA ASN A 238 16.13 -8.62 -3.46
C ASN A 238 16.65 -9.87 -4.18
N ASN A 239 16.31 -9.97 -5.46
CA ASN A 239 16.81 -11.03 -6.33
C ASN A 239 18.21 -10.67 -6.84
N ASN A 240 19.24 -11.20 -6.18
CA ASN A 240 20.65 -11.04 -6.59
C ASN A 240 20.93 -11.61 -7.98
N GLU A 241 20.23 -12.68 -8.38
CA GLU A 241 20.41 -13.34 -9.69
C GLU A 241 20.06 -12.43 -10.87
N ARG A 242 19.02 -11.58 -10.74
CA ARG A 242 18.75 -10.54 -11.76
C ARG A 242 19.84 -9.47 -11.80
N ARG A 243 20.50 -9.19 -10.67
CA ARG A 243 21.60 -8.23 -10.62
C ARG A 243 22.80 -8.75 -11.39
N GLU A 244 23.19 -10.01 -11.18
CA GLU A 244 24.29 -10.64 -11.93
C GLU A 244 24.01 -10.67 -13.44
N ASN A 245 22.77 -10.97 -13.85
CA ASN A 245 22.37 -10.94 -15.26
C ASN A 245 22.31 -9.51 -15.86
N GLU A 246 21.81 -8.50 -15.11
CA GLU A 246 21.80 -7.10 -15.56
C GLU A 246 23.22 -6.51 -15.66
N TYR A 247 24.12 -6.85 -14.72
CA TYR A 247 25.53 -6.44 -14.80
C TYR A 247 26.25 -7.15 -15.95
N GLN A 248 25.99 -8.44 -16.18
CA GLN A 248 26.54 -9.16 -17.33
C GLN A 248 26.00 -8.64 -18.66
N GLU A 249 24.73 -8.23 -18.74
CA GLU A 249 24.19 -7.56 -19.94
C GLU A 249 24.80 -6.16 -20.12
N GLU A 250 24.86 -5.30 -19.10
CA GLU A 250 25.50 -3.97 -19.19
C GLU A 250 26.97 -4.10 -19.62
N GLU A 251 27.72 -5.05 -19.04
CA GLU A 251 29.12 -5.33 -19.41
C GLU A 251 29.25 -5.90 -20.83
N TYR A 252 28.34 -6.77 -21.26
CA TYR A 252 28.29 -7.27 -22.64
C TYR A 252 28.03 -6.17 -23.66
N TRP A 253 27.14 -5.22 -23.36
CA TRP A 253 26.85 -4.07 -24.23
C TRP A 253 28.00 -3.06 -24.29
N GLU A 254 28.77 -2.89 -23.21
CA GLU A 254 29.97 -2.05 -23.19
C GLU A 254 31.17 -2.68 -23.93
N LEU A 255 31.22 -4.02 -24.01
CA LEU A 255 32.27 -4.77 -24.71
C LEU A 255 32.04 -4.91 -26.21
N LEU A 256 30.85 -4.58 -26.72
CA LEU A 256 30.61 -4.55 -28.15
C LEU A 256 31.31 -3.34 -28.78
N PRO A 257 32.22 -3.52 -29.76
CA PRO A 257 32.77 -2.39 -30.49
C PRO A 257 31.61 -1.66 -31.14
N THR A 258 31.47 -0.37 -30.84
CA THR A 258 30.51 0.52 -31.50
C THR A 258 30.73 0.37 -33.00
N PHE A 259 29.83 -0.33 -33.68
CA PHE A 259 29.83 -0.43 -35.14
C PHE A 259 29.37 0.93 -35.67
N ASN A 260 30.28 1.89 -35.59
CA ASN A 260 30.14 3.20 -36.20
C ASN A 260 30.02 2.95 -37.69
N SER A 261 28.83 3.21 -38.21
CA SER A 261 28.53 3.31 -39.63
C SER A 261 29.40 4.40 -40.24
N SER A 262 30.60 4.01 -40.65
CA SER A 262 31.50 4.81 -41.46
C SER A 262 32.07 3.89 -42.52
N THR A 263 31.94 4.34 -43.78
CA THR A 263 32.32 3.73 -45.06
C THR A 263 31.43 2.58 -45.56
N SER A 264 30.94 2.57 -46.80
CA SER A 264 31.46 3.18 -48.03
C SER A 264 30.36 3.36 -49.09
N ASN A 265 30.37 4.52 -49.76
CA ASN A 265 29.82 4.69 -51.10
C ASN A 265 30.38 3.58 -52.02
N ILE A 266 29.54 2.63 -52.42
CA ILE A 266 29.81 1.77 -53.57
C ILE A 266 28.83 2.20 -54.66
N ASN A 267 29.36 3.04 -55.56
CA ASN A 267 28.80 3.30 -56.88
C ASN A 267 28.86 1.99 -57.69
N ILE A 268 27.71 1.43 -58.06
CA ILE A 268 27.63 0.48 -59.18
C ILE A 268 26.49 0.96 -60.09
N ASN A 269 26.86 1.74 -61.10
CA ASN A 269 26.16 1.80 -62.37
C ASN A 269 26.88 0.81 -63.30
N ASN A 270 26.23 -0.28 -63.73
CA ASN A 270 25.78 -0.48 -65.11
C ASN A 270 25.34 -1.93 -65.40
N SER A 271 24.14 -2.01 -65.98
CA SER A 271 23.73 -2.84 -67.13
C SER A 271 23.81 -4.37 -67.11
N ASN A 272 22.62 -4.94 -67.33
CA ASN A 272 22.26 -6.06 -68.21
C ASN A 272 21.93 -7.42 -67.59
N ASP A 273 20.63 -7.69 -67.71
CA ASP A 273 20.03 -8.89 -68.31
C ASP A 273 19.68 -10.11 -67.46
N ASP A 274 18.43 -10.52 -67.71
CA ASP A 274 17.86 -11.86 -67.67
C ASP A 274 17.13 -12.36 -66.40
N ASN A 275 15.82 -12.10 -66.43
CA ASN A 275 14.73 -13.10 -66.51
C ASN A 275 14.42 -14.03 -65.31
N PHE A 276 13.15 -14.44 -65.25
CA PHE A 276 12.41 -15.27 -64.27
C PHE A 276 11.86 -14.49 -63.06
N GLY A 277 10.55 -14.33 -62.83
CA GLY A 277 9.35 -14.96 -63.38
C GLY A 277 8.58 -15.73 -62.27
N PHE A 278 7.38 -15.24 -61.94
CA PHE A 278 6.32 -15.82 -61.08
C PHE A 278 6.58 -15.84 -59.55
N GLY A 279 5.62 -15.58 -58.66
CA GLY A 279 4.17 -15.39 -58.79
C GLY A 279 3.55 -15.35 -57.38
N VAL A 280 2.46 -14.61 -57.25
CA VAL A 280 1.59 -14.46 -56.07
C VAL A 280 0.91 -15.78 -55.71
N ILE A 281 0.93 -16.18 -54.42
CA ILE A 281 -0.23 -16.48 -53.54
C ILE A 281 0.19 -16.15 -52.09
#